data_AF-A0A955V0D7-F1
#
_entry.id   AF-A0A955V0D7-F1
#
_cell.length_a   1.000
_cell.length_b   1.000
_cell.length_c   1.000
_cell.angle_alpha   90.00
_cell.angle_beta   90.00
_cell.angle_gamma   90.00
#
_symmetry.space_group_name_H-M   'P 1'
#
loop_
_entity.id
_entity.type
_entity.pdbx_description
1 polymer ?
#
loop_
_entity_poly.entity_id
_entity_poly.type
_entity_poly.pdbx_seq_one_letter_code
_entity_poly.pdbx_strand_id
1 'polypeptide(L)'
;MSLDDTLVYRGPAERDEALLARLPGALRAIVGRHNGCVWLDGALHVRGACDAPRWHSLRVAWESLDGVVATTPALEATDIPFARTTFGDELALRGRDVVRVLAETGALEPLGTSVGR
;
A
#
# COMPACT_ATOMS: atom_id res chain seq x y z
N MET A 1 -17.56 16.42 -4.88
CA MET A 1 -16.87 15.33 -5.60
C MET A 1 -16.38 14.35 -4.57
N SER A 2 -16.86 13.10 -4.62
CA SER A 2 -16.42 12.04 -3.71
C SER A 2 -15.14 11.39 -4.26
N LEU A 3 -14.28 10.85 -3.39
CA LEU A 3 -13.16 10.02 -3.82
C LEU A 3 -13.62 8.79 -4.61
N ASP A 4 -14.82 8.28 -4.30
CA ASP A 4 -15.44 7.17 -5.03
C ASP A 4 -15.71 7.52 -6.52
N ASP A 5 -15.88 8.80 -6.87
CA ASP A 5 -16.10 9.24 -8.26
C ASP A 5 -14.83 9.11 -9.13
N THR A 6 -13.67 8.97 -8.49
CA THR A 6 -12.35 8.93 -9.16
C THR A 6 -11.73 7.54 -9.18
N LEU A 7 -12.51 6.54 -8.76
CA LEU A 7 -12.05 5.17 -8.62
C LEU A 7 -11.99 4.46 -9.96
N VAL A 8 -10.81 3.94 -10.29
CA VAL A 8 -10.54 3.24 -11.55
C VAL A 8 -10.48 1.73 -11.34
N TYR A 9 -10.10 1.29 -10.15
CA TYR A 9 -10.02 -0.13 -9.80
C TYR A 9 -10.39 -0.38 -8.34
N ARG A 10 -11.16 -1.44 -8.11
CA ARG A 10 -11.42 -2.05 -6.79
C ARG A 10 -10.71 -3.40 -6.74
N GLY A 11 -10.15 -3.75 -5.59
CA GLY A 11 -9.62 -5.09 -5.37
C GLY A 11 -10.69 -6.17 -5.54
N PRO A 12 -10.27 -7.44 -5.66
CA PRO A 12 -11.18 -8.57 -5.82
C PRO A 12 -12.11 -8.73 -4.61
N ALA A 13 -13.20 -9.47 -4.81
CA ALA A 13 -14.17 -9.75 -3.76
C ALA A 13 -13.53 -10.60 -2.65
N GLU A 14 -12.71 -11.58 -3.04
CA GLU A 14 -11.96 -12.44 -2.15
C GLU A 14 -10.86 -11.67 -1.42
N ARG A 15 -10.79 -11.88 -0.11
CA ARG A 15 -9.84 -11.20 0.77
C ARG A 15 -9.01 -12.20 1.54
N ASP A 16 -7.74 -11.87 1.69
CA ASP A 16 -6.84 -12.49 2.64
C ASP A 16 -7.12 -11.92 4.03
N GLU A 17 -8.08 -12.54 4.72
CA GLU A 17 -8.49 -12.15 6.07
C GLU A 17 -7.35 -12.29 7.09
N ALA A 18 -6.43 -13.23 6.88
CA ALA A 18 -5.27 -13.43 7.74
C ALA A 18 -4.30 -12.24 7.64
N LEU A 19 -4.07 -11.72 6.43
CA LEU A 19 -3.31 -10.49 6.22
C LEU A 19 -4.04 -9.28 6.83
N LEU A 20 -5.35 -9.12 6.55
CA LEU A 20 -6.15 -8.00 7.09
C LEU A 20 -6.08 -7.92 8.62
N ALA A 21 -6.18 -9.07 9.31
CA ALA A 21 -6.12 -9.14 10.77
C ALA A 21 -4.79 -8.62 11.35
N ARG A 22 -3.70 -8.71 10.59
CA ARG A 22 -2.36 -8.26 10.99
C ARG A 22 -2.13 -6.77 10.75
N LEU A 23 -2.97 -6.10 9.95
CA LEU A 23 -2.80 -4.69 9.64
C LEU A 23 -3.16 -3.79 10.83
N PRO A 24 -2.42 -2.68 11.03
CA PRO A 24 -2.80 -1.62 11.95
C PRO A 24 -4.22 -1.12 11.68
N GLY A 25 -4.97 -0.74 12.72
CA GLY A 25 -6.41 -0.50 12.63
C GLY A 25 -6.83 0.47 11.52
N ALA A 26 -6.11 1.60 11.37
CA ALA A 26 -6.43 2.58 10.34
C ALA A 26 -6.16 2.06 8.92
N LEU A 27 -5.05 1.35 8.71
CA LEU A 27 -4.74 0.74 7.41
C LEU A 27 -5.73 -0.39 7.08
N ARG A 28 -6.10 -1.20 8.08
CA ARG A 28 -7.13 -2.24 7.94
C ARG A 28 -8.47 -1.66 7.52
N ALA A 29 -8.86 -0.50 8.05
CA ALA A 29 -10.11 0.16 7.66
C ALA A 29 -10.08 0.61 6.18
N ILE A 30 -8.95 1.17 5.73
CA ILE A 30 -8.78 1.60 4.33
C ILE A 30 -8.78 0.38 3.39
N VAL A 31 -7.89 -0.59 3.64
CA VAL A 31 -7.78 -1.80 2.81
C VAL A 31 -9.08 -2.57 2.87
N GLY A 32 -9.70 -2.72 4.03
CA GLY A 32 -10.97 -3.44 4.21
C GLY A 32 -12.19 -2.78 3.56
N ARG A 33 -12.15 -1.51 3.16
CA ARG A 33 -13.29 -0.90 2.47
C ARG A 33 -13.38 -1.35 1.01
N HIS A 34 -12.25 -1.43 0.32
CA HIS A 34 -12.22 -1.68 -1.13
C HIS A 34 -11.38 -2.90 -1.54
N ASN A 35 -10.79 -3.58 -0.56
CA ASN A 35 -9.71 -4.54 -0.75
C ASN A 35 -8.54 -3.92 -1.54
N GLY A 36 -8.14 -2.70 -1.19
CA GLY A 36 -7.26 -1.87 -2.03
C GLY A 36 -8.00 -1.24 -3.22
N CYS A 37 -7.36 -0.29 -3.87
CA CYS A 37 -7.96 0.49 -4.95
C CYS A 37 -6.96 1.31 -5.74
N VAL A 38 -7.36 1.74 -6.94
CA VAL A 38 -6.64 2.75 -7.73
C VAL A 38 -7.56 3.94 -7.94
N TRP A 39 -7.11 5.12 -7.54
CA TRP A 39 -7.83 6.39 -7.70
C TRP A 39 -7.12 7.31 -8.68
N LEU A 40 -7.87 8.29 -9.19
CA LEU A 40 -7.35 9.44 -9.95
C LEU A 40 -6.45 9.00 -11.12
N ASP A 41 -6.92 8.05 -11.92
CA ASP A 41 -6.19 7.52 -13.08
C ASP A 41 -4.77 7.02 -12.76
N GLY A 42 -4.62 6.38 -11.59
CA GLY A 42 -3.34 5.82 -11.15
C GLY A 42 -2.58 6.67 -10.16
N ALA A 43 -2.98 7.93 -9.92
CA ALA A 43 -2.22 8.85 -9.06
C ALA A 43 -1.99 8.27 -7.66
N LEU A 44 -2.92 7.47 -7.16
CA LEU A 44 -2.75 6.68 -5.95
C LEU A 44 -3.29 5.26 -6.13
N HIS A 45 -2.41 4.29 -5.99
CA HIS A 45 -2.74 2.88 -5.91
C HIS A 45 -2.51 2.37 -4.49
N VAL A 46 -3.57 2.08 -3.75
CA VAL A 46 -3.53 1.36 -2.47
C VAL A 46 -3.65 -0.14 -2.73
N ARG A 47 -2.73 -0.91 -2.16
CA ARG A 47 -2.69 -2.38 -2.30
C ARG A 47 -3.79 -3.07 -1.49
N GLY A 48 -4.24 -4.19 -2.01
CA GLY A 48 -5.28 -5.02 -1.44
C GLY A 48 -4.75 -6.15 -0.58
N ALA A 49 -5.58 -6.62 0.35
CA ALA A 49 -5.34 -7.88 1.04
C ALA A 49 -5.92 -9.01 0.18
N CYS A 50 -5.21 -9.36 -0.88
CA CYS A 50 -5.59 -10.40 -1.83
C CYS A 50 -4.34 -11.09 -2.40
N ASP A 51 -4.52 -12.28 -2.97
CA ASP A 51 -3.43 -13.01 -3.62
C ASP A 51 -3.24 -12.61 -5.09
N ALA A 52 -4.32 -12.24 -5.76
CA ALA A 52 -4.32 -11.86 -7.17
C ALA A 52 -5.16 -10.59 -7.42
N PRO A 53 -4.76 -9.73 -8.38
CA PRO A 53 -3.55 -9.86 -9.19
C PRO A 53 -2.29 -9.48 -8.40
N ARG A 54 -1.14 -10.06 -8.79
CA ARG A 54 0.15 -9.90 -8.08
C ARG A 54 0.55 -8.44 -7.86
N TRP A 55 0.31 -7.58 -8.83
CA TRP A 55 0.64 -6.14 -8.75
C TRP A 55 -0.18 -5.40 -7.67
N HIS A 56 -1.36 -5.92 -7.32
CA HIS A 56 -2.27 -5.33 -6.33
C HIS A 56 -2.07 -5.90 -4.91
N SER A 57 -1.48 -7.08 -4.80
CA SER A 57 -1.33 -7.80 -3.54
C SER A 57 -0.37 -7.09 -2.58
N LEU A 58 -0.89 -6.70 -1.40
CA LEU A 58 -0.08 -6.18 -0.31
C LEU A 58 0.86 -7.25 0.25
N ARG A 59 0.40 -8.50 0.34
CA ARG A 59 1.23 -9.62 0.79
C ARG A 59 2.45 -9.78 -0.09
N VAL A 60 2.28 -9.74 -1.42
CA VAL A 60 3.41 -9.83 -2.35
C VAL A 60 4.36 -8.65 -2.14
N ALA A 61 3.85 -7.42 -2.11
CA ALA A 61 4.71 -6.25 -1.93
C ALA A 61 5.49 -6.26 -0.59
N TRP A 62 4.91 -6.82 0.46
CA TRP A 62 5.48 -6.81 1.81
C TRP A 62 6.35 -8.02 2.12
N GLU A 63 5.92 -9.23 1.74
CA GLU A 63 6.45 -10.49 2.26
C GLU A 63 7.18 -11.35 1.23
N SER A 64 7.08 -11.04 -0.07
CA SER A 64 7.78 -11.83 -1.09
C SER A 64 9.26 -11.46 -1.21
N LEU A 65 10.09 -12.42 -1.62
CA LEU A 65 11.55 -12.25 -1.79
C LEU A 65 11.91 -11.25 -2.90
N ASP A 66 10.96 -10.97 -3.78
CA ASP A 66 11.03 -9.99 -4.87
C ASP A 66 10.01 -8.85 -4.66
N GLY A 67 9.52 -8.70 -3.44
CA GLY A 67 8.59 -7.66 -3.03
C GLY A 67 9.29 -6.31 -2.84
N VAL A 68 8.49 -5.29 -2.55
CA VAL A 68 8.97 -3.92 -2.32
C VAL A 68 9.95 -3.87 -1.15
N VAL A 69 9.62 -4.52 -0.03
CA VAL A 69 10.51 -4.53 1.15
C VAL A 69 11.83 -5.26 0.86
N ALA A 70 11.78 -6.40 0.17
CA ALA A 70 12.99 -7.16 -0.13
C ALA A 70 13.92 -6.45 -1.13
N THR A 71 13.36 -5.64 -2.03
CA THR A 71 14.12 -4.95 -3.09
C THR A 71 14.48 -3.51 -2.75
N THR A 72 14.03 -2.98 -1.61
CA THR A 72 14.29 -1.61 -1.17
C THR A 72 15.10 -1.61 0.14
N PRO A 73 16.43 -1.43 0.09
CA PRO A 73 17.29 -1.54 1.29
C PRO A 73 16.96 -0.58 2.43
N ALA A 74 16.29 0.54 2.13
CA ALA A 74 15.91 1.52 3.14
C ALA A 74 14.69 1.10 3.98
N LEU A 75 13.89 0.13 3.49
CA LEU A 75 12.75 -0.42 4.19
C LEU A 75 13.17 -1.53 5.16
N GLU A 76 12.48 -1.58 6.28
CA GLU A 76 12.57 -2.64 7.28
C GLU A 76 11.45 -3.66 7.06
N ALA A 77 11.63 -4.87 7.57
CA ALA A 77 10.60 -5.91 7.52
C ALA A 77 9.26 -5.50 8.16
N THR A 78 9.30 -4.52 9.08
CA THR A 78 8.10 -4.00 9.75
C THR A 78 7.40 -2.88 8.99
N ASP A 79 8.02 -2.34 7.95
CA ASP A 79 7.40 -1.32 7.10
C ASP A 79 6.39 -1.95 6.14
N ILE A 80 5.18 -1.40 6.11
CA ILE A 80 4.09 -1.94 5.29
C ILE A 80 3.97 -1.11 4.00
N PRO A 81 4.42 -1.59 2.82
CA PRO A 81 4.38 -0.84 1.55
C PRO A 81 2.95 -0.81 0.99
N PHE A 82 2.08 -0.02 1.63
CA PHE A 82 0.64 -0.10 1.42
C PHE A 82 0.15 0.58 0.14
N ALA A 83 0.91 1.50 -0.44
CA ALA A 83 0.48 2.20 -1.64
C ALA A 83 1.65 2.59 -2.56
N ARG A 84 1.32 3.00 -3.77
CA ARG A 84 2.24 3.50 -4.79
C ARG A 84 1.61 4.69 -5.52
N THR A 85 2.43 5.63 -5.97
CA THR A 85 1.99 6.76 -6.83
C THR A 85 2.13 6.41 -8.32
N THR A 86 1.53 7.22 -9.21
CA THR A 86 1.74 7.10 -10.68
C THR A 86 3.21 7.10 -11.08
N PHE A 87 4.07 7.80 -10.35
CA PHE A 87 5.50 7.90 -10.68
C PHE A 87 6.32 6.71 -10.18
N GLY A 88 5.68 5.75 -9.50
CA GLY A 88 6.34 4.56 -8.97
C GLY A 88 6.82 4.70 -7.52
N ASP A 89 6.75 5.90 -6.93
CA ASP A 89 7.10 6.10 -5.52
C ASP A 89 6.25 5.18 -4.64
N GLU A 90 6.90 4.46 -3.73
CA GLU A 90 6.20 3.62 -2.76
C GLU A 90 5.85 4.44 -1.52
N LEU A 91 4.68 4.20 -0.97
CA LEU A 91 4.27 4.70 0.33
C LEU A 91 4.26 3.53 1.30
N ALA A 92 5.06 3.65 2.36
CA ALA A 92 5.15 2.65 3.41
C ALA A 92 4.69 3.23 4.75
N LEU A 93 4.04 2.39 5.56
CA LEU A 93 3.69 2.70 6.93
C LEU A 93 4.82 2.21 7.84
N ARG A 94 5.57 3.14 8.43
CA ARG A 94 6.61 2.87 9.43
C ARG A 94 6.05 3.19 10.81
N GLY A 95 5.64 2.15 11.54
CA GLY A 95 4.88 2.31 12.78
C GLY A 95 3.53 2.98 12.53
N ARG A 96 3.44 4.30 12.73
CA ARG A 96 2.23 5.11 12.43
C ARG A 96 2.45 6.15 11.34
N ASP A 97 3.71 6.40 10.99
CA ASP A 97 4.07 7.48 10.08
C ASP A 97 4.14 6.96 8.64
N VAL A 98 3.74 7.80 7.70
CA VAL A 98 3.88 7.52 6.28
C VAL A 98 5.24 8.03 5.82
N VAL A 99 6.03 7.12 5.26
CA VAL A 99 7.27 7.44 4.56
C VAL A 99 7.08 7.15 3.07
N ARG A 100 7.73 7.97 2.25
CA ARG A 100 7.81 7.79 0.80
C ARG A 100 9.17 7.20 0.44
N VAL A 101 9.17 6.16 -0.38
CA VAL A 101 10.37 5.66 -1.06
C VAL A 101 10.37 6.24 -2.46
N LEU A 102 11.41 6.97 -2.82
CA LEU A 102 11.57 7.50 -4.17
C LEU A 102 11.87 6.37 -5.16
N ALA A 103 11.12 6.31 -6.26
CA ALA A 103 11.26 5.26 -7.26
C ALA A 103 12.67 5.18 -7.86
N GLU A 104 13.31 6.34 -8.06
CA GLU A 104 14.57 6.46 -8.77
C GLU A 104 15.78 6.07 -7.92
N THR A 105 15.68 6.25 -6.60
CA THR A 105 16.83 6.15 -5.69
C THR A 105 16.64 5.14 -4.58
N GLY A 106 15.41 4.74 -4.27
CA GLY A 106 15.08 3.96 -3.09
C GLY A 106 15.23 4.73 -1.77
N ALA A 107 15.49 6.04 -1.82
CA ALA A 107 15.66 6.86 -0.62
C ALA A 107 14.33 7.08 0.09
N LEU A 108 14.39 7.15 1.43
CA LEU A 108 13.24 7.43 2.28
C LEU A 108 13.07 8.91 2.55
N GLU A 109 11.84 9.39 2.39
CA GLU A 109 11.40 10.72 2.75
C GLU A 109 10.20 10.66 3.71
N PRO A 110 10.33 11.17 4.94
CA PRO A 110 9.18 11.32 5.84
C PRO A 110 8.19 12.34 5.26
N LEU A 111 6.90 11.98 5.19
CA LEU A 111 5.87 12.90 4.69
C LEU A 111 5.25 13.77 5.79
N GLY A 112 5.63 13.56 7.06
CA GLY A 112 5.06 14.28 8.20
C GLY A 112 3.56 14.01 8.42
N THR A 113 3.07 12.87 7.93
CA THR A 113 1.67 12.46 8.04
C THR A 113 1.55 11.01 8.52
N SER A 114 0.34 10.61 8.92
CA SER A 114 0.04 9.30 9.47
C SER A 114 -1.29 8.77 8.93
N VAL A 115 -1.46 7.45 8.91
CA VAL A 115 -2.72 6.84 8.49
C VAL A 115 -3.77 6.91 9.61
N GLY A 116 -4.93 7.53 9.35
CA GLY A 116 -6.07 7.56 10.26
C GLY A 116 -6.05 8.65 11.35
N ARG A 117 -5.31 9.74 11.13
CA ARG A 117 -5.49 10.99 11.88
C ARG A 117 -6.46 11.92 11.18
#